data_AF-A0A4V1IJJ2-F1
#
_entry.id   AF-A0A4V1IJJ2-F1
#
_cell.length_a   1.000
_cell.length_b   1.000
_cell.length_c   1.000
_cell.angle_alpha   90.00
_cell.angle_beta   90.00
_cell.angle_gamma   90.00
#
_symmetry.space_group_name_H-M   'P 1'
#
loop_
_entity.id
_entity.type
_entity.pdbx_description
1 polymer ?
#
loop_
_entity_poly.entity_id
_entity_poly.type
_entity_poly.pdbx_seq_one_letter_code
_entity_poly.pdbx_strand_id
1 'polypeptide(L)'
;MNPKVLAVMMILSASLAACTVEPVREPVDEELDEFFVYQADPMETSEDVPSPTHIKEGRELRLVRVMEGGVCKNEREGVEGLFLLYADTDDVERIKMTEGAQVFGNFEREIETISAAALQETIKGIYLGGDSIFPDSPTSQQNMLNEFELQFADTIESAIDDFQQKTTLTIDILPFIPSLYFYSEGCELGHEETGE
;
A
#
# COMPACT_ATOMS: atom_id res chain seq x y z
N MET A 1 -50.99 -81.26 -22.14
CA MET A 1 -50.51 -81.62 -23.49
C MET A 1 -49.43 -80.66 -23.93
N ASN A 2 -48.46 -81.20 -24.65
CA ASN A 2 -47.14 -80.65 -24.99
C ASN A 2 -47.15 -79.45 -25.97
N PRO A 3 -45.99 -78.78 -26.16
CA PRO A 3 -45.80 -77.37 -26.50
C PRO A 3 -45.52 -77.15 -28.00
N LYS A 4 -45.35 -75.88 -28.43
CA LYS A 4 -44.23 -75.39 -29.28
C LYS A 4 -44.46 -73.97 -29.85
N VAL A 5 -43.39 -73.16 -29.76
CA VAL A 5 -42.86 -72.20 -30.78
C VAL A 5 -43.62 -70.87 -30.92
N LEU A 6 -43.04 -69.69 -31.21
CA LEU A 6 -41.73 -69.02 -31.11
C LEU A 6 -41.94 -67.68 -31.86
N ALA A 7 -41.67 -66.53 -31.23
CA ALA A 7 -41.34 -65.23 -31.86
C ALA A 7 -41.34 -64.19 -30.72
N VAL A 8 -40.21 -63.83 -30.11
CA VAL A 8 -39.18 -62.90 -30.60
C VAL A 8 -39.80 -61.61 -31.14
N MET A 9 -39.89 -60.59 -30.28
CA MET A 9 -39.65 -59.22 -30.71
C MET A 9 -38.91 -58.49 -29.59
N MET A 10 -37.64 -58.18 -29.86
CA MET A 10 -36.77 -57.33 -29.05
C MET A 10 -37.40 -55.95 -28.90
N ILE A 11 -37.45 -55.44 -27.67
CA ILE A 11 -37.40 -54.00 -27.42
C ILE A 11 -36.26 -53.77 -26.42
N LEU A 12 -35.16 -53.25 -26.97
CA LEU A 12 -34.03 -52.65 -26.27
C LEU A 12 -34.48 -51.38 -25.54
N SER A 13 -33.67 -50.96 -24.56
CA SER A 13 -33.71 -49.70 -23.77
C SER A 13 -34.53 -49.81 -22.47
N ALA A 14 -34.06 -49.43 -21.29
CA ALA A 14 -32.92 -48.63 -20.90
C ALA A 14 -32.44 -49.01 -19.47
N SER A 15 -31.20 -48.62 -19.21
CA SER A 15 -30.37 -48.74 -18.02
C SER A 15 -31.06 -48.56 -16.67
N LEU A 16 -30.62 -49.40 -15.71
CA LEU A 16 -30.76 -49.19 -14.28
C LEU A 16 -30.01 -47.92 -13.85
N ALA A 17 -30.62 -47.12 -12.97
CA ALA A 17 -29.92 -46.46 -11.86
C ALA A 17 -30.95 -46.05 -10.81
N ALA A 18 -30.83 -46.65 -9.62
CA ALA A 18 -31.53 -46.21 -8.43
C ALA A 18 -30.86 -44.93 -7.92
N CYS A 19 -31.61 -43.83 -7.81
CA CYS A 19 -31.16 -42.68 -7.03
C CYS A 19 -31.63 -42.86 -5.59
N THR A 20 -30.71 -43.29 -4.73
CA THR A 20 -30.79 -43.10 -3.29
C THR A 20 -30.84 -41.59 -3.02
N VAL A 21 -31.92 -41.15 -2.38
CA VAL A 21 -32.04 -39.77 -1.87
C VAL A 21 -31.14 -39.68 -0.63
N GLU A 22 -29.94 -39.15 -0.79
CA GLU A 22 -29.18 -38.58 0.32
C GLU A 22 -29.66 -37.15 0.57
N PRO A 23 -29.85 -36.72 1.82
CA PRO A 23 -30.10 -35.32 2.11
C PRO A 23 -28.82 -34.56 1.78
N VAL A 24 -28.90 -33.72 0.74
CA VAL A 24 -27.89 -32.72 0.42
C VAL A 24 -27.75 -31.83 1.66
N ARG A 25 -26.65 -32.01 2.40
CA ARG A 25 -26.10 -30.93 3.21
C ARG A 25 -25.74 -29.84 2.22
N GLU A 26 -26.42 -28.71 2.30
CA GLU A 26 -25.93 -27.49 1.68
C GLU A 26 -24.49 -27.30 2.18
N PRO A 27 -23.49 -27.21 1.29
CA PRO A 27 -22.23 -26.63 1.71
C PRO A 27 -22.59 -25.21 2.12
N VAL A 28 -22.44 -24.93 3.41
CA VAL A 28 -22.14 -23.57 3.83
C VAL A 28 -20.78 -23.30 3.23
N ASP A 29 -20.76 -22.81 2.00
CA ASP A 29 -19.66 -21.96 1.57
C ASP A 29 -19.72 -20.78 2.56
N GLU A 30 -18.91 -20.87 3.61
CA GLU A 30 -18.34 -19.67 4.18
C GLU A 30 -17.55 -19.07 3.01
N GLU A 31 -18.21 -18.17 2.27
CA GLU A 31 -17.50 -17.13 1.53
C GLU A 31 -16.60 -16.47 2.57
N LEU A 32 -15.34 -16.90 2.57
CA LEU A 32 -14.25 -16.15 3.17
C LEU A 32 -14.36 -14.75 2.60
N ASP A 33 -14.64 -13.79 3.48
CA ASP A 33 -14.66 -12.37 3.21
C ASP A 33 -13.58 -12.04 2.17
N GLU A 34 -14.04 -11.59 1.02
CA GLU A 34 -13.18 -11.05 -0.03
C GLU A 34 -12.39 -9.92 0.64
N PHE A 35 -11.08 -10.07 0.81
CA PHE A 35 -10.19 -9.01 1.26
C PHE A 35 -10.49 -7.76 0.42
N PHE A 36 -11.12 -6.74 1.01
CA PHE A 36 -11.36 -5.49 0.31
C PHE A 36 -10.05 -4.72 0.20
N VAL A 37 -9.37 -4.93 -0.92
CA VAL A 37 -8.18 -4.16 -1.30
C VAL A 37 -8.64 -2.82 -1.90
N TYR A 38 -8.55 -1.74 -1.12
CA TYR A 38 -8.88 -0.40 -1.61
C TYR A 38 -7.67 0.25 -2.25
N GLN A 39 -7.44 -0.02 -3.54
CA GLN A 39 -6.67 0.92 -4.33
C GLN A 39 -7.49 2.20 -4.44
N ALA A 40 -6.84 3.36 -4.22
CA ALA A 40 -7.45 4.61 -4.63
C ALA A 40 -7.86 4.47 -6.10
N ASP A 41 -9.14 4.71 -6.40
CA ASP A 41 -9.62 4.74 -7.78
C ASP A 41 -8.74 5.77 -8.49
N PRO A 42 -8.02 5.44 -9.59
CA PRO A 42 -7.13 6.38 -10.24
C PRO A 42 -7.95 7.60 -10.63
N MET A 43 -7.77 8.67 -9.84
CA MET A 43 -8.24 9.98 -10.22
C MET A 43 -7.67 10.24 -11.62
N GLU A 44 -8.50 10.76 -12.52
CA GLU A 44 -8.12 11.18 -13.87
C GLU A 44 -7.20 12.43 -13.81
N THR A 45 -6.18 12.40 -12.95
CA THR A 45 -5.11 13.37 -12.83
C THR A 45 -3.93 12.83 -13.61
N SER A 46 -3.41 13.66 -14.51
CA SER A 46 -2.29 13.38 -15.40
C SER A 46 -0.92 13.19 -14.69
N GLU A 47 -0.89 12.70 -13.45
CA GLU A 47 0.29 12.71 -12.58
C GLU A 47 0.63 11.31 -12.06
N ASP A 48 0.57 10.29 -12.92
CA ASP A 48 1.14 8.97 -12.66
C ASP A 48 2.69 9.00 -12.53
N VAL A 49 3.31 10.16 -12.81
CA VAL A 49 4.76 10.34 -12.82
C VAL A 49 5.15 11.44 -11.83
N PRO A 50 6.05 11.16 -10.87
CA PRO A 50 6.59 12.17 -9.96
C PRO A 50 7.20 13.37 -10.69
N SER A 51 6.96 14.58 -10.18
CA SER A 51 7.60 15.79 -10.70
C SER A 51 9.12 15.69 -10.54
N PRO A 52 9.93 15.99 -11.59
CA PRO A 52 11.39 15.95 -11.49
C PRO A 52 11.96 17.05 -10.58
N THR A 53 11.18 18.10 -10.28
CA THR A 53 11.59 19.23 -9.44
C THR A 53 10.52 19.63 -8.42
N HIS A 54 10.96 20.25 -7.34
CA HIS A 54 10.12 20.76 -6.26
C HIS A 54 10.68 22.09 -5.74
N ILE A 55 9.81 23.05 -5.36
CA ILE A 55 10.24 24.34 -4.82
C ILE A 55 10.02 24.38 -3.31
N LYS A 56 11.11 24.50 -2.54
CA LYS A 56 11.10 24.68 -1.09
C LYS A 56 11.75 26.01 -0.72
N GLU A 57 11.02 26.88 -0.02
CA GLU A 57 11.51 28.20 0.42
C GLU A 57 12.12 29.07 -0.71
N GLY A 58 11.61 28.94 -1.93
CA GLY A 58 12.15 29.65 -3.10
C GLY A 58 13.41 29.05 -3.72
N ARG A 59 13.87 27.89 -3.23
CA ARG A 59 14.94 27.09 -3.85
C ARG A 59 14.33 25.94 -4.66
N GLU A 60 14.89 25.66 -5.83
CA GLU A 60 14.53 24.51 -6.65
C GLU A 60 15.35 23.29 -6.25
N LEU A 61 14.66 22.25 -5.79
CA LEU A 61 15.22 20.95 -5.47
C LEU A 61 14.92 19.96 -6.61
N ARG A 62 15.77 18.95 -6.78
CA ARG A 62 15.60 17.90 -7.79
C ARG A 62 15.26 16.57 -7.15
N LEU A 63 14.40 15.80 -7.80
CA LEU A 63 14.10 14.43 -7.39
C LEU A 63 15.39 13.60 -7.53
N VAL A 64 15.95 13.16 -6.41
CA VAL A 64 17.18 12.37 -6.38
C VAL A 64 16.93 10.91 -6.05
N ARG A 65 15.81 10.59 -5.40
CA ARG A 65 15.42 9.22 -5.10
C ARG A 65 13.90 9.09 -4.93
N VAL A 66 13.38 7.95 -5.36
CA VAL A 66 12.04 7.47 -4.99
C VAL A 66 12.25 6.35 -3.97
N MET A 67 11.61 6.46 -2.82
CA MET A 67 11.72 5.52 -1.71
C MET A 67 10.39 4.80 -1.55
N GLU A 68 10.43 3.48 -1.40
CA GLU A 68 9.27 2.70 -0.97
C GLU A 68 9.19 2.74 0.56
N GLY A 69 8.00 2.86 1.10
CA GLY A 69 7.79 2.89 2.55
C GLY A 69 6.39 2.44 2.92
N GLY A 70 6.26 1.86 4.10
CA GLY A 70 4.99 1.47 4.65
C GLY A 70 5.08 1.15 6.13
N VAL A 71 3.98 1.34 6.83
CA VAL A 71 3.87 1.14 8.28
C VAL A 71 2.47 0.66 8.65
N CYS A 72 2.40 -0.23 9.62
CA CYS A 72 1.15 -0.60 10.27
C CYS A 72 0.93 0.27 11.51
N LYS A 73 -0.29 0.79 11.65
CA LYS A 73 -0.77 1.45 12.87
C LYS A 73 -1.13 0.41 13.93
N ASN A 74 -1.72 -0.68 13.47
CA ASN A 74 -2.09 -1.87 14.23
C ASN A 74 -2.24 -3.05 13.23
N GLU A 75 -2.69 -4.21 13.69
CA GLU A 75 -2.85 -5.41 12.84
C GLU A 75 -3.89 -5.22 11.71
N ARG A 76 -4.71 -4.16 11.75
CA ARG A 76 -5.76 -3.90 10.75
C ARG A 76 -5.42 -2.71 9.85
N GLU A 77 -4.98 -1.61 10.45
CA GLU A 77 -4.81 -0.33 9.76
C GLU A 77 -3.34 -0.03 9.44
N GLY A 78 -3.08 0.57 8.29
CA GLY A 78 -1.74 0.98 7.89
C GLY A 78 -1.71 1.75 6.58
N VAL A 79 -0.51 2.10 6.14
CA VAL A 79 -0.29 2.76 4.84
C VAL A 79 1.00 2.24 4.21
N GLU A 80 1.02 2.10 2.89
CA GLU A 80 2.23 1.93 2.10
C GLU A 80 2.20 2.81 0.85
N GLY A 81 3.36 3.04 0.24
CA GLY A 81 3.47 3.76 -1.03
C GLY A 81 4.87 4.30 -1.29
N LEU A 82 4.95 5.27 -2.21
CA LEU A 82 6.18 5.92 -2.60
C LEU A 82 6.35 7.28 -1.91
N PHE A 83 7.60 7.59 -1.56
CA PHE A 83 8.04 8.84 -0.97
C PHE A 83 9.17 9.43 -1.82
N LEU A 84 9.06 10.71 -2.13
CA LEU A 84 9.91 11.42 -3.07
C LEU A 84 10.97 12.20 -2.30
N LEU A 85 12.24 11.82 -2.45
CA LEU A 85 13.36 12.57 -1.90
C LEU A 85 13.85 13.59 -2.92
N TYR A 86 13.67 14.86 -2.58
CA TYR A 86 14.22 15.99 -3.31
C TYR A 86 15.47 16.52 -2.60
N ALA A 87 16.48 16.94 -3.37
CA ALA A 87 17.69 17.54 -2.81
C ALA A 87 18.22 18.68 -3.69
N ASP A 88 18.94 19.60 -3.05
CA ASP A 88 19.73 20.63 -3.74
C ASP A 88 20.96 19.97 -4.36
N THR A 89 21.10 20.05 -5.69
CA THR A 89 22.20 19.39 -6.38
C THR A 89 23.56 20.03 -6.13
N ASP A 90 23.60 21.33 -5.82
CA ASP A 90 24.84 22.03 -5.53
C ASP A 90 25.39 21.59 -4.17
N ASP A 91 24.51 21.38 -3.19
CA ASP A 91 24.86 20.75 -1.91
C ASP A 91 25.38 19.32 -2.10
N VAL A 92 24.69 18.53 -2.94
CA VAL A 92 25.11 17.15 -3.26
C VAL A 92 26.53 17.14 -3.85
N GLU A 93 26.79 17.97 -4.86
CA GLU A 93 28.10 18.04 -5.51
C GLU A 93 29.19 18.50 -4.55
N ARG A 94 28.92 19.57 -3.78
CA ARG A 94 29.85 20.10 -2.77
C ARG A 94 30.24 19.04 -1.74
N ILE A 95 29.27 18.33 -1.17
CA ILE A 95 29.53 17.30 -0.15
C ILE A 95 30.30 16.13 -0.77
N LYS A 96 29.96 15.67 -1.99
CA LYS A 96 30.71 14.60 -2.67
C LYS A 96 32.19 14.98 -2.85
N MET A 97 32.45 16.24 -3.19
CA MET A 97 33.82 16.75 -3.38
C MET A 97 34.60 16.91 -2.07
N THR A 98 33.93 17.27 -0.98
CA THR A 98 34.59 17.66 0.29
C THR A 98 34.65 16.54 1.32
N GLU A 99 33.61 15.71 1.41
CA GLU A 99 33.46 14.66 2.43
C GLU A 99 33.53 13.24 1.85
N GLY A 100 33.39 13.11 0.53
CA GLY A 100 33.49 11.84 -0.20
C GLY A 100 32.16 11.10 -0.32
N ALA A 101 32.05 10.26 -1.36
CA ALA A 101 30.80 9.61 -1.73
C ALA A 101 30.21 8.66 -0.66
N GLN A 102 31.03 8.13 0.26
CA GLN A 102 30.57 7.20 1.28
C GLN A 102 29.66 7.86 2.33
N VAL A 103 29.76 9.18 2.50
CA VAL A 103 28.90 9.95 3.41
C VAL A 103 27.43 9.90 2.98
N PHE A 104 27.16 9.89 1.67
CA PHE A 104 25.80 9.81 1.14
C PHE A 104 25.08 8.52 1.50
N GLY A 105 25.78 7.38 1.53
CA GLY A 105 25.18 6.12 1.97
C GLY A 105 24.71 6.16 3.43
N ASN A 106 25.36 6.97 4.28
CA ASN A 106 24.90 7.18 5.65
C ASN A 106 23.72 8.16 5.71
N PHE A 107 23.75 9.22 4.88
CA PHE A 107 22.63 10.16 4.77
C PHE A 107 21.36 9.48 4.29
N GLU A 108 21.45 8.59 3.30
CA GLU A 108 20.31 7.83 2.80
C GLU A 108 19.66 6.99 3.91
N ARG A 109 20.45 6.28 4.73
CA ARG A 109 19.92 5.51 5.87
C ARG A 109 19.28 6.39 6.93
N GLU A 110 19.87 7.55 7.21
CA GLU A 110 19.33 8.52 8.17
C GLU A 110 17.99 9.10 7.66
N ILE A 111 17.91 9.43 6.38
CA ILE A 111 16.71 9.90 5.68
C ILE A 111 15.60 8.83 5.70
N GLU A 112 15.94 7.57 5.39
CA GLU A 112 14.99 6.45 5.47
C GLU A 112 14.44 6.28 6.90
N THR A 113 15.30 6.40 7.90
CA THR A 113 14.91 6.33 9.33
C THR A 113 13.98 7.47 9.73
N ILE A 114 14.31 8.71 9.34
CA ILE A 114 13.47 9.89 9.58
C ILE A 114 12.10 9.72 8.92
N SER A 115 12.09 9.28 7.66
CA SER A 115 10.87 9.10 6.87
C SER A 115 9.96 8.03 7.48
N ALA A 116 10.52 6.89 7.87
CA ALA A 116 9.77 5.81 8.52
C ALA A 116 9.17 6.25 9.87
N ALA A 117 9.94 6.98 10.68
CA ALA A 117 9.46 7.51 11.96
C ALA A 117 8.33 8.53 11.76
N ALA A 118 8.48 9.44 10.79
CA ALA A 118 7.45 10.42 10.47
C ALA A 118 6.19 9.75 9.93
N LEU A 119 6.34 8.75 9.06
CA LEU A 119 5.21 7.99 8.54
C LEU A 119 4.46 7.28 9.67
N GLN A 120 5.18 6.60 10.57
CA GLN A 120 4.61 5.91 11.73
C GLN A 120 3.85 6.86 12.67
N GLU A 121 4.34 8.08 12.88
CA GLU A 121 3.66 9.03 13.75
C GLU A 121 2.45 9.68 13.05
N THR A 122 2.57 9.94 11.75
CA THR A 122 1.48 10.43 10.89
C THR A 122 0.27 9.50 10.96
N ILE A 123 0.46 8.19 10.73
CA ILE A 123 -0.66 7.23 10.75
C ILE A 123 -1.26 7.02 12.14
N LYS A 124 -0.52 7.25 13.23
CA LYS A 124 -1.11 7.19 14.58
C LYS A 124 -2.10 8.33 14.79
N GLY A 125 -1.80 9.52 14.25
CA GLY A 125 -2.63 10.71 14.36
C GLY A 125 -3.88 10.66 13.49
N ILE A 126 -3.87 9.88 12.41
CA ILE A 126 -4.96 9.82 11.44
C ILE A 126 -5.93 8.70 11.79
N TYR A 127 -7.22 9.01 11.67
CA TYR A 127 -8.28 8.02 11.72
C TYR A 127 -8.44 7.38 10.34
N LEU A 128 -8.07 6.09 10.21
CA LEU A 128 -8.12 5.35 8.95
C LEU A 128 -9.42 4.55 8.75
N GLY A 129 -10.31 4.54 9.75
CA GLY A 129 -11.65 3.96 9.67
C GLY A 129 -11.78 2.61 10.38
N GLY A 130 -12.75 2.52 11.31
CA GLY A 130 -13.24 1.26 11.86
C GLY A 130 -14.67 0.95 11.37
N ASP A 131 -14.89 -0.32 11.02
CA ASP A 131 -16.12 -1.10 10.75
C ASP A 131 -17.27 -0.52 9.88
N SER A 132 -17.26 0.72 9.39
CA SER A 132 -18.36 1.18 8.50
C SER A 132 -18.09 2.41 7.64
N ILE A 133 -16.90 3.00 7.65
CA ILE A 133 -16.66 4.24 6.90
C ILE A 133 -15.25 4.22 6.32
N PHE A 134 -15.07 3.41 5.28
CA PHE A 134 -14.31 3.98 4.19
C PHE A 134 -15.10 5.19 3.66
N PRO A 135 -14.44 6.21 3.13
CA PRO A 135 -15.14 7.28 2.47
C PRO A 135 -15.93 6.71 1.29
N ASP A 136 -17.22 6.40 1.47
CA ASP A 136 -18.15 5.95 0.42
C ASP A 136 -18.33 6.99 -0.70
N SER A 137 -17.62 8.12 -0.60
CA SER A 137 -17.62 9.24 -1.53
C SER A 137 -16.18 9.68 -1.83
N PRO A 138 -15.86 10.01 -3.10
CA PRO A 138 -14.56 10.54 -3.51
C PRO A 138 -14.09 11.75 -2.66
N THR A 139 -15.02 12.58 -2.20
CA THR A 139 -14.72 13.74 -1.35
C THR A 139 -14.10 13.36 -0.01
N SER A 140 -14.58 12.28 0.60
CA SER A 140 -14.09 11.88 1.92
C SER A 140 -12.71 11.21 1.83
N GLN A 141 -12.39 10.58 0.68
CA GLN A 141 -11.06 10.05 0.39
C GLN A 141 -10.05 11.17 0.15
N GLN A 142 -10.41 12.18 -0.65
CA GLN A 142 -9.55 13.33 -0.86
C GLN A 142 -9.24 14.06 0.45
N ASN A 143 -10.22 14.19 1.35
CA ASN A 143 -9.99 14.81 2.66
C ASN A 143 -8.98 14.04 3.50
N MET A 144 -9.06 12.70 3.53
CA MET A 144 -8.09 11.85 4.22
C MET A 144 -6.69 12.00 3.62
N LEU A 145 -6.55 12.00 2.30
CA LEU A 145 -5.26 12.19 1.63
C LEU A 145 -4.64 13.56 1.93
N ASN A 146 -5.45 14.62 1.93
CA ASN A 146 -5.00 15.96 2.30
C ASN A 146 -4.56 16.04 3.78
N GLU A 147 -5.32 15.41 4.68
CA GLU A 147 -4.97 15.34 6.10
C GLU A 147 -3.67 14.56 6.30
N PHE A 148 -3.50 13.45 5.58
CA PHE A 148 -2.25 12.70 5.57
C PHE A 148 -1.06 13.52 5.10
N GLU A 149 -1.18 14.23 3.98
CA GLU A 149 -0.11 15.07 3.44
C GLU A 149 0.32 16.17 4.43
N LEU A 150 -0.67 16.88 5.00
CA LEU A 150 -0.42 17.94 5.98
C LEU A 150 0.22 17.40 7.25
N GLN A 151 -0.29 16.27 7.77
CA GLN A 151 0.23 15.66 8.98
C GLN A 151 1.63 15.09 8.77
N PHE A 152 1.91 14.50 7.60
CA PHE A 152 3.25 14.02 7.26
C PHE A 152 4.26 15.17 7.19
N ALA A 153 3.90 16.26 6.51
CA ALA A 153 4.74 17.45 6.43
C ALA A 153 5.05 18.05 7.80
N ASP A 154 4.04 18.21 8.66
CA ASP A 154 4.21 18.70 10.04
C ASP A 154 5.10 17.76 10.88
N THR A 155 4.87 16.46 10.77
CA THR A 155 5.60 15.44 11.56
C THR A 155 7.07 15.36 11.17
N ILE A 156 7.40 15.52 9.89
CA ILE A 156 8.78 15.35 9.39
C ILE A 156 9.62 16.64 9.50
N GLU A 157 8.98 17.81 9.57
CA GLU A 157 9.63 19.13 9.49
C GLU A 157 10.86 19.25 10.41
N SER A 158 10.67 19.04 11.72
CA SER A 158 11.76 19.18 12.69
C SER A 158 12.92 18.22 12.44
N ALA A 159 12.64 16.99 11.98
CA ALA A 159 13.68 16.01 11.72
C ALA A 159 14.48 16.34 10.45
N ILE A 160 13.80 16.90 9.43
CA ILE A 160 14.47 17.45 8.24
C ILE A 160 15.34 18.63 8.62
N ASP A 161 14.83 19.56 9.43
CA ASP A 161 15.59 20.73 9.87
C ASP A 161 16.86 20.33 10.64
N ASP A 162 16.76 19.37 11.56
CA ASP A 162 17.90 18.84 12.31
C ASP A 162 18.92 18.16 11.38
N PHE A 163 18.44 17.34 10.44
CA PHE A 163 19.28 16.70 9.43
C PHE A 163 20.03 17.74 8.58
N GLN A 164 19.32 18.75 8.09
CA GLN A 164 19.89 19.81 7.25
C GLN A 164 20.91 20.65 8.02
N GLN A 165 20.65 21.00 9.29
CA GLN A 165 21.60 21.71 10.14
C GLN A 165 22.88 20.90 10.37
N LYS A 166 22.76 19.59 10.58
CA LYS A 166 23.88 18.68 10.81
C LYS A 166 24.72 18.44 9.56
N THR A 167 24.08 18.26 8.40
CA THR A 167 24.72 17.78 7.18
C THR A 167 24.99 18.87 6.15
N THR A 168 24.35 20.03 6.29
CA THR A 168 24.29 21.10 5.28
C THR A 168 23.66 20.68 3.95
N LEU A 169 23.04 19.49 3.86
CA LEU A 169 22.38 19.01 2.66
C LEU A 169 20.92 19.44 2.68
N THR A 170 20.55 20.40 1.84
CA THR A 170 19.15 20.82 1.71
C THR A 170 18.33 19.71 1.02
N ILE A 171 17.28 19.23 1.71
CA ILE A 171 16.38 18.18 1.22
C ILE A 171 14.91 18.49 1.48
N ASP A 172 14.05 17.76 0.77
CA ASP A 172 12.64 17.63 1.14
C ASP A 172 12.13 16.24 0.84
N ILE A 173 11.10 15.82 1.58
CA ILE A 173 10.51 14.49 1.44
C ILE A 173 9.01 14.64 1.37
N LEU A 174 8.43 14.19 0.26
CA LEU A 174 7.00 14.31 0.01
C LEU A 174 6.39 12.93 -0.22
N PRO A 175 5.21 12.63 0.33
CA PRO A 175 4.49 11.43 -0.08
C PRO A 175 4.01 11.58 -1.53
N PHE A 176 4.17 10.54 -2.33
CA PHE A 176 3.59 10.52 -3.68
C PHE A 176 2.16 10.02 -3.58
N ILE A 177 1.23 10.95 -3.35
CA ILE A 177 -0.20 10.68 -3.08
C ILE A 177 -0.83 9.65 -4.03
N PRO A 178 -0.60 9.68 -5.36
CA PRO A 178 -1.20 8.69 -6.28
C PRO A 178 -0.75 7.24 -6.02
N SER A 179 0.38 7.02 -5.33
CA SER A 179 0.88 5.69 -5.00
C SER A 179 0.49 5.18 -3.62
N LEU A 180 -0.18 6.00 -2.80
CA LEU A 180 -0.51 5.61 -1.44
C LEU A 180 -1.64 4.60 -1.41
N TYR A 181 -1.44 3.56 -0.63
CA TYR A 181 -2.39 2.52 -0.36
C TYR A 181 -2.64 2.44 1.15
N PHE A 182 -3.90 2.53 1.56
CA PHE A 182 -4.30 2.52 2.97
C PHE A 182 -5.02 1.21 3.30
N TYR A 183 -4.51 0.52 4.32
CA TYR A 183 -5.14 -0.66 4.89
C TYR A 183 -6.13 -0.25 5.98
N SER A 184 -7.31 -0.88 6.00
CA SER A 184 -8.23 -0.83 7.15
C SER A 184 -8.53 -2.22 7.73
N GLU A 185 -8.18 -3.27 6.99
CA GLU A 185 -8.39 -4.66 7.34
C GLU A 185 -7.13 -5.45 6.93
N GLY A 186 -6.42 -5.99 7.92
CA GLY A 186 -5.20 -6.76 7.71
C GLY A 186 -4.02 -5.93 7.19
N CYS A 187 -3.30 -5.26 8.09
CA CYS A 187 -2.00 -4.67 7.74
C CYS A 187 -0.89 -5.67 8.06
N GLU A 188 -0.34 -6.29 7.02
CA GLU A 188 0.79 -7.23 7.12
C GLU A 188 2.03 -6.66 6.42
N LEU A 189 2.35 -5.40 6.68
CA LEU A 189 3.59 -4.77 6.23
C LEU A 189 4.74 -5.28 7.09
N GLY A 190 5.22 -6.49 6.74
CA GLY A 190 6.47 -7.06 7.20
C GLY A 190 6.76 -6.84 8.68
N HIS A 191 6.09 -7.61 9.55
CA HIS A 191 6.77 -8.04 10.77
C HIS A 191 7.98 -8.86 10.30
N GLU A 192 9.17 -8.25 10.24
CA GLU A 192 10.38 -9.04 10.43
C GLU A 192 10.28 -9.62 11.83
N GLU A 193 9.69 -10.82 11.91
CA GLU A 193 9.85 -11.72 13.03
C GLU A 193 11.37 -11.90 13.21
N THR A 194 11.92 -11.15 14.16
CA THR A 194 13.20 -11.49 14.75
C THR A 194 12.97 -12.80 15.48
N GLY A 195 13.23 -13.90 14.79
CA GLY A 195 13.14 -15.25 15.33
C GLY A 195 13.94 -15.35 16.63
N GLU A 196 13.26 -15.74 17.70
CA GLU A 196 13.86 -16.34 18.90
C GLU A 196 14.27 -17.80 18.64
#